data_AF-A0A948RDM3-F1
#
_entry.id   AF-A0A948RDM3-F1
#
_cell.length_a   1.000
_cell.length_b   1.000
_cell.length_c   1.000
_cell.angle_alpha   90.00
_cell.angle_beta   90.00
_cell.angle_gamma   90.00
#
_symmetry.space_group_name_H-M   'P 1'
#
loop_
_entity.id
_entity.type
_entity.pdbx_description
1 polymer ?
#
loop_
_entity_poly.entity_id
_entity_poly.type
_entity_poly.pdbx_seq_one_letter_code
_entity_poly.pdbx_strand_id
1 'polypeptide(L)'
;MPMLNVNRTGRTKAQTMVEFALILPILLMIIYGLLEVGRLIFIYSTVVSASREAARYGSATGLNVAGGVARYRDCTGIRAAAQNVDFLDVISDANITITYDNGPGTSNYATCPVGQATGGPTEAQVNTPPLSRIKVQVSATFTPLAAIVPLSPITITSPNARTIIGSVPIAP
;
A
#
# COMPACT_ATOMS: atom_id res chain seq x y z
N MET A 1 -29.12 -62.08 47.81
CA MET A 1 -28.94 -60.61 47.94
C MET A 1 -28.78 -60.05 46.54
N PRO A 2 -29.52 -58.99 46.17
CA PRO A 2 -29.71 -58.59 44.77
C PRO A 2 -28.46 -57.91 44.19
N MET A 3 -28.34 -58.02 42.86
CA MET A 3 -27.25 -57.47 42.05
C MET A 3 -27.50 -55.97 41.80
N LEU A 4 -26.52 -55.12 42.11
CA LEU A 4 -26.55 -53.69 41.77
C LEU A 4 -25.97 -53.50 40.36
N ASN A 5 -26.85 -53.27 39.38
CA ASN A 5 -26.48 -52.89 38.02
C ASN A 5 -26.22 -51.38 37.96
N VAL A 6 -24.93 -50.98 37.93
CA VAL A 6 -24.51 -49.57 37.83
C VAL A 6 -24.52 -49.16 36.36
N ASN A 7 -25.55 -48.40 35.97
CA ASN A 7 -25.67 -47.86 34.62
C ASN A 7 -24.73 -46.64 34.47
N ARG A 8 -23.56 -46.82 33.83
CA ARG A 8 -22.59 -45.73 33.56
C ARG A 8 -23.00 -44.91 32.32
N THR A 9 -24.05 -44.12 32.43
CA THR A 9 -24.48 -43.17 31.39
C THR A 9 -23.98 -41.76 31.70
N GLY A 10 -22.71 -41.46 31.39
CA GLY A 10 -22.18 -40.10 31.61
C GLY A 10 -20.82 -39.75 30.98
N ARG A 11 -20.11 -40.69 30.34
CA ARG A 11 -18.72 -40.47 29.89
C ARG A 11 -18.56 -39.89 28.48
N THR A 12 -19.57 -39.97 27.63
CA THR A 12 -19.43 -39.60 26.21
C THR A 12 -19.40 -38.09 25.97
N LYS A 13 -20.23 -37.31 26.67
CA LYS A 13 -20.31 -35.84 26.48
C LYS A 13 -19.05 -35.09 26.91
N ALA A 14 -18.39 -35.53 27.98
CA ALA A 14 -17.16 -34.90 28.47
C ALA A 14 -15.96 -35.20 27.55
N GLN A 15 -15.91 -36.40 26.95
CA GLN A 15 -14.85 -36.80 26.04
C GLN A 15 -14.85 -35.97 24.75
N THR A 16 -16.03 -35.72 24.16
CA THR A 16 -16.14 -34.91 22.93
C THR A 16 -15.67 -33.46 23.14
N MET A 17 -15.89 -32.87 24.32
CA MET A 17 -15.38 -31.52 24.63
C MET A 17 -13.85 -31.47 24.69
N VAL A 18 -13.21 -32.52 25.22
CA VAL A 18 -11.74 -32.60 25.28
C VAL A 18 -11.14 -32.82 23.89
N GLU A 19 -11.75 -33.66 23.06
CA GLU A 19 -11.31 -33.87 21.67
C GLU A 19 -11.38 -32.57 20.85
N PHE A 20 -12.45 -31.78 21.01
CA PHE A 20 -12.57 -30.47 20.37
C PHE A 20 -11.51 -29.47 20.86
N ALA A 21 -11.27 -29.41 22.17
CA ALA A 21 -10.29 -28.51 22.76
C ALA A 21 -8.86 -28.77 22.26
N LEU A 22 -8.52 -30.01 21.89
CA LEU A 22 -7.22 -30.36 21.32
C LEU A 22 -7.06 -29.95 19.86
N ILE A 23 -8.14 -29.97 19.07
CA ILE A 23 -8.12 -29.60 17.64
C ILE A 23 -8.17 -28.08 17.46
N LEU A 24 -8.89 -27.38 18.34
CA LEU A 24 -9.06 -25.92 18.32
C LEU A 24 -7.75 -25.13 18.15
N PRO A 25 -6.66 -25.37 18.91
CA PRO A 25 -5.42 -24.60 18.73
C PRO A 25 -4.77 -24.79 17.36
N ILE A 26 -4.83 -26.00 16.79
CA ILE A 26 -4.30 -26.28 15.44
C ILE A 26 -5.15 -25.55 14.38
N LEU A 27 -6.48 -25.60 14.53
CA LEU A 27 -7.40 -24.90 13.64
C LEU A 27 -7.16 -23.39 13.67
N LEU A 28 -7.01 -22.79 14.85
CA LEU A 28 -6.71 -21.36 15.01
C LEU A 28 -5.37 -20.98 14.40
N MET A 29 -4.34 -21.82 14.57
CA MET A 29 -3.02 -21.60 13.97
C MET A 29 -3.10 -21.57 12.44
N ILE A 30 -3.88 -22.48 11.83
CA ILE A 30 -4.08 -22.51 10.38
C ILE A 30 -4.81 -21.26 9.91
N ILE A 31 -5.95 -20.92 10.53
CA ILE A 31 -6.72 -19.72 10.16
C ILE A 31 -5.86 -18.46 10.26
N TYR A 32 -5.09 -18.32 11.34
CA TYR A 32 -4.17 -17.21 11.52
C TYR A 32 -3.12 -17.15 10.40
N GLY A 33 -2.51 -18.29 10.05
CA GLY A 33 -1.57 -18.37 8.94
C GLY A 33 -2.17 -17.91 7.62
N LEU A 34 -3.41 -18.30 7.33
CA LEU A 34 -4.12 -17.85 6.12
C LEU A 34 -4.39 -16.33 6.15
N LEU A 35 -4.78 -15.77 7.29
CA LEU A 35 -5.02 -14.34 7.44
C LEU A 35 -3.75 -13.53 7.21
N GLU A 36 -2.61 -13.96 7.74
CA GLU A 36 -1.33 -13.27 7.54
C GLU A 36 -0.88 -13.29 6.08
N VAL A 37 -0.96 -14.45 5.41
CA VAL A 37 -0.61 -14.55 3.99
C VAL A 37 -1.56 -13.71 3.13
N GLY A 38 -2.86 -13.74 3.43
CA GLY A 38 -3.86 -12.91 2.75
C GLY A 38 -3.55 -11.41 2.92
N ARG A 39 -3.20 -10.98 4.13
CA ARG A 39 -2.83 -9.59 4.42
C ARG A 39 -1.56 -9.17 3.69
N LEU A 40 -0.55 -10.04 3.63
CA LEU A 40 0.69 -9.77 2.90
C LEU A 40 0.44 -9.56 1.41
N ILE A 41 -0.36 -10.43 0.78
CA ILE A 41 -0.74 -10.31 -0.63
C ILE A 41 -1.54 -9.01 -0.85
N PHE A 42 -2.45 -8.68 0.07
CA PHE A 42 -3.21 -7.44 0.00
C PHE A 42 -2.29 -6.21 0.01
N ILE A 43 -1.38 -6.11 0.98
CA ILE A 43 -0.43 -4.98 1.08
C ILE A 43 0.41 -4.88 -0.20
N TYR A 44 0.89 -6.00 -0.75
CA TYR A 44 1.62 -6.01 -2.01
C TYR A 44 0.80 -5.41 -3.17
N SER A 45 -0.46 -5.85 -3.31
CA SER A 45 -1.37 -5.34 -4.34
C SER A 45 -1.66 -3.84 -4.18
N THR A 46 -1.88 -3.41 -2.93
CA THR A 46 -2.11 -2.01 -2.58
C THR A 46 -0.91 -1.13 -2.92
N VAL A 47 0.31 -1.53 -2.57
CA VAL A 47 1.53 -0.76 -2.87
C VAL A 47 1.73 -0.58 -4.38
N VAL A 48 1.48 -1.63 -5.17
CA VAL A 48 1.57 -1.56 -6.65
C VAL A 48 0.48 -0.67 -7.23
N SER A 49 -0.73 -0.72 -6.68
CA SER A 49 -1.85 0.09 -7.14
C SER A 49 -1.65 1.57 -6.77
N ALA A 50 -1.17 1.83 -5.55
CA ALA A 50 -0.89 3.16 -5.02
C ALA A 50 0.18 3.89 -5.84
N SER A 51 1.29 3.21 -6.18
CA SER A 51 2.34 3.81 -7.02
C SER A 51 1.84 4.17 -8.42
N ARG A 52 0.99 3.32 -9.01
CA ARG A 52 0.37 3.56 -10.31
C ARG A 52 -0.62 4.72 -10.31
N GLU A 53 -1.50 4.79 -9.30
CA GLU A 53 -2.53 5.82 -9.23
C GLU A 53 -1.91 7.20 -8.92
N ALA A 54 -0.93 7.25 -8.01
CA ALA A 54 -0.18 8.47 -7.73
C ALA A 54 0.58 8.98 -8.97
N ALA A 55 1.31 8.10 -9.67
CA ALA A 55 2.00 8.48 -10.90
C ALA A 55 1.03 8.92 -12.00
N ARG A 56 -0.13 8.25 -12.13
CA ARG A 56 -1.19 8.62 -13.07
C ARG A 56 -1.74 10.00 -12.76
N TYR A 57 -2.07 10.28 -11.50
CA TYR A 57 -2.55 11.60 -11.06
C TYR A 57 -1.54 12.69 -11.41
N GLY A 58 -0.26 12.51 -11.02
CA GLY A 58 0.77 13.52 -11.25
C GLY A 58 1.16 13.70 -12.72
N SER A 59 1.00 12.68 -13.57
CA SER A 59 1.23 12.81 -15.02
C SER A 59 0.06 13.42 -15.78
N ALA A 60 -1.11 13.54 -15.15
CA ALA A 60 -2.29 14.08 -15.80
C ALA A 60 -2.12 15.58 -16.09
N THR A 61 -2.65 16.03 -17.22
CA THR A 61 -2.65 17.44 -17.60
C THR A 61 -3.72 18.21 -16.82
N GLY A 62 -3.53 19.52 -16.72
CA GLY A 62 -4.45 20.44 -16.06
C GLY A 62 -4.12 20.70 -14.59
N LEU A 63 -5.09 21.33 -13.92
CA LEU A 63 -4.97 21.81 -12.56
C LEU A 63 -5.59 20.81 -11.56
N ASN A 64 -5.24 20.98 -10.29
CA ASN A 64 -5.83 20.28 -9.18
C ASN A 64 -7.32 20.66 -9.01
N VAL A 65 -8.02 19.97 -8.11
CA VAL A 65 -9.46 20.19 -7.88
C VAL A 65 -9.80 21.61 -7.44
N ALA A 66 -8.86 22.31 -6.79
CA ALA A 66 -9.00 23.71 -6.40
C ALA A 66 -8.69 24.70 -7.53
N GLY A 67 -8.20 24.22 -8.69
CA GLY A 67 -7.96 25.04 -9.88
C GLY A 67 -6.75 25.98 -9.79
N GLY A 68 -5.80 25.75 -8.88
CA GLY A 68 -4.70 26.69 -8.62
C GLY A 68 -3.28 26.11 -8.81
N VAL A 69 -3.14 24.80 -8.90
CA VAL A 69 -1.84 24.12 -8.98
C VAL A 69 -1.88 23.05 -10.05
N ALA A 70 -0.90 23.01 -10.95
CA ALA A 70 -0.81 21.92 -11.92
C ALA A 70 -0.67 20.56 -11.22
N ARG A 71 -1.30 19.51 -11.73
CA ARG A 71 -1.34 18.20 -11.05
C ARG A 71 0.03 17.59 -10.80
N TYR A 72 0.98 17.82 -11.70
CA TYR A 72 2.37 17.39 -11.51
C TYR A 72 3.08 18.14 -10.39
N ARG A 73 2.54 19.24 -9.86
CA ARG A 73 3.08 19.97 -8.69
C ARG A 73 2.26 19.77 -7.42
N ASP A 74 1.08 19.18 -7.52
CA ASP A 74 0.18 18.95 -6.39
C ASP A 74 0.62 17.72 -5.60
N CYS A 75 1.58 17.90 -4.69
CA CYS A 75 2.10 16.80 -3.88
C CYS A 75 1.01 16.21 -2.98
N THR A 76 0.09 17.04 -2.47
CA THR A 76 -1.07 16.58 -1.68
C THR A 76 -1.99 15.69 -2.50
N GLY A 77 -2.35 16.10 -3.72
CA GLY A 77 -3.19 15.32 -4.62
C GLY A 77 -2.54 14.01 -5.04
N ILE A 78 -1.22 14.02 -5.31
CA ILE A 78 -0.46 12.81 -5.66
C ILE A 78 -0.44 11.81 -4.49
N ARG A 79 -0.22 12.28 -3.25
CA ARG A 79 -0.25 11.41 -2.06
C ARG A 79 -1.64 10.88 -1.76
N ALA A 80 -2.65 11.75 -1.82
CA ALA A 80 -4.04 11.36 -1.65
C ALA A 80 -4.46 10.30 -2.68
N ALA A 81 -4.03 10.43 -3.94
CA ALA A 81 -4.28 9.42 -4.96
C ALA A 81 -3.65 8.05 -4.62
N ALA A 82 -2.49 8.03 -3.97
CA ALA A 82 -1.87 6.80 -3.48
C ALA A 82 -2.63 6.21 -2.27
N GLN A 83 -3.07 7.07 -1.34
CA GLN A 83 -3.74 6.68 -0.10
C GLN A 83 -5.19 6.23 -0.34
N ASN A 84 -5.87 6.77 -1.35
CA ASN A 84 -7.26 6.42 -1.67
C ASN A 84 -7.44 4.94 -2.06
N VAL A 85 -6.38 4.26 -2.49
CA VAL A 85 -6.41 2.82 -2.78
C VAL A 85 -5.94 1.97 -1.60
N ASP A 86 -5.51 2.59 -0.50
CA ASP A 86 -5.07 1.91 0.71
C ASP A 86 -6.19 1.82 1.75
N PHE A 87 -6.89 0.69 1.72
CA PHE A 87 -7.95 0.39 2.67
C PHE A 87 -7.44 0.06 4.09
N LEU A 88 -6.20 -0.43 4.22
CA LEU A 88 -5.68 -0.89 5.52
C LEU A 88 -4.88 0.18 6.27
N ASP A 89 -4.76 1.39 5.69
CA ASP A 89 -4.03 2.52 6.27
C ASP A 89 -2.58 2.16 6.65
N VAL A 90 -1.91 1.43 5.75
CA VAL A 90 -0.52 0.97 5.93
C VAL A 90 0.47 1.95 5.28
N ILE A 91 0.00 2.80 4.36
CA ILE A 91 0.79 3.74 3.56
C ILE A 91 0.54 5.15 4.09
N SER A 92 1.53 5.67 4.82
CA SER A 92 1.56 7.08 5.24
C SER A 92 2.29 7.95 4.21
N ASP A 93 2.21 9.27 4.37
CA ASP A 93 2.94 10.24 3.54
C ASP A 93 4.45 9.97 3.47
N ALA A 94 5.03 9.48 4.57
CA ALA A 94 6.46 9.15 4.65
C ALA A 94 6.84 7.95 3.76
N ASN A 95 5.88 7.12 3.41
CA ASN A 95 6.07 5.96 2.56
C ASN A 95 5.99 6.29 1.06
N ILE A 96 5.61 7.52 0.70
CA ILE A 96 5.40 7.96 -0.67
C ILE A 96 6.51 8.94 -1.06
N THR A 97 7.45 8.46 -1.86
CA THR A 97 8.54 9.27 -2.41
C THR A 97 8.19 9.70 -3.83
N ILE A 98 8.11 11.00 -4.07
CA ILE A 98 7.77 11.60 -5.37
C ILE A 98 8.97 12.39 -5.88
N THR A 99 9.52 11.96 -7.02
CA THR A 99 10.66 12.61 -7.67
C THR A 99 10.40 12.83 -9.16
N TYR A 100 11.22 13.69 -9.77
CA TYR A 100 11.13 14.01 -11.18
C TYR A 100 12.50 13.85 -11.81
N ASP A 101 12.54 13.18 -12.96
CA ASP A 101 13.76 12.96 -13.74
C ASP A 101 13.51 13.28 -15.22
N ASN A 102 14.59 13.34 -16.00
CA ASN A 102 14.53 13.64 -17.43
C ASN A 102 14.68 12.37 -18.29
N GLY A 103 14.33 11.21 -17.74
CA GLY A 103 14.41 9.92 -18.40
C GLY A 103 15.13 8.84 -17.57
N PRO A 104 15.10 7.58 -18.04
CA PRO A 104 15.76 6.46 -17.36
C PRO A 104 17.24 6.72 -17.12
N GLY A 105 17.70 6.48 -15.89
CA GLY A 105 19.11 6.64 -15.50
C GLY A 105 19.57 8.07 -15.26
N THR A 106 18.68 9.07 -15.39
CA THR A 106 19.02 10.46 -15.06
C THR A 106 18.85 10.74 -13.57
N SER A 107 19.59 11.75 -13.07
CA SER A 107 19.43 12.21 -11.70
C SER A 107 18.09 12.88 -11.50
N ASN A 108 17.51 12.75 -10.30
CA ASN A 108 16.30 13.48 -9.96
C ASN A 108 16.65 14.98 -9.87
N TYR A 109 15.91 15.83 -10.59
CA TYR A 109 16.16 17.28 -10.61
C TYR A 109 15.12 18.07 -9.82
N ALA A 110 13.97 17.47 -9.52
CA ALA A 110 12.95 18.03 -8.64
C ALA A 110 12.33 16.94 -7.77
N THR A 111 11.73 17.33 -6.65
CA THR A 111 11.04 16.43 -5.72
C THR A 111 9.81 17.09 -5.13
N CYS A 112 8.94 16.27 -4.55
CA CYS A 112 7.80 16.70 -3.75
C CYS A 112 8.08 16.29 -2.29
N PRO A 113 8.61 17.19 -1.44
CA PRO A 113 8.93 16.86 -0.05
C PRO A 113 7.68 16.51 0.78
N VAL A 114 7.85 15.64 1.78
CA VAL A 114 6.78 15.25 2.71
C VAL A 114 6.31 16.49 3.50
N GLY A 115 4.99 16.61 3.72
CA GLY A 115 4.38 17.74 4.42
C GLY A 115 4.23 19.02 3.60
N GLN A 116 4.71 19.05 2.36
CA GLN A 116 4.47 20.16 1.44
C GLN A 116 3.25 19.88 0.55
N ALA A 117 2.36 20.87 0.43
CA ALA A 117 1.20 20.79 -0.46
C ALA A 117 1.61 20.83 -1.93
N THR A 118 2.67 21.57 -2.25
CA THR A 118 3.16 21.75 -3.61
C THR A 118 4.66 21.53 -3.71
N GLY A 119 5.13 21.08 -4.88
CA GLY A 119 6.53 20.78 -5.13
C GLY A 119 6.74 20.40 -6.60
N GLY A 120 7.88 19.81 -6.92
CA GLY A 120 8.17 19.38 -8.29
C GLY A 120 8.61 20.52 -9.24
N PRO A 121 8.64 20.23 -10.55
CA PRO A 121 9.26 21.09 -11.55
C PRO A 121 8.43 22.36 -11.84
N THR A 122 9.09 23.38 -12.39
CA THR A 122 8.44 24.56 -12.96
C THR A 122 7.86 24.24 -14.35
N GLU A 123 6.90 25.05 -14.82
CA GLU A 123 6.33 24.91 -16.17
C GLU A 123 7.41 24.94 -17.27
N ALA A 124 8.42 25.80 -17.13
CA ALA A 124 9.54 25.86 -18.06
C ALA A 124 10.25 24.50 -18.16
N GLN A 125 10.58 23.88 -17.03
CA GLN A 125 11.29 22.59 -16.99
C GLN A 125 10.49 21.43 -17.56
N VAL A 126 9.15 21.47 -17.48
CA VAL A 126 8.29 20.43 -18.06
C VAL A 126 8.15 20.60 -19.57
N ASN A 127 8.16 21.84 -20.07
CA ASN A 127 7.96 22.17 -21.47
C ASN A 127 9.26 22.19 -22.30
N THR A 128 10.43 22.28 -21.67
CA THR A 128 11.71 22.27 -22.38
C THR A 128 12.26 20.84 -22.51
N PRO A 129 12.76 20.43 -23.69
CA PRO A 129 13.54 19.21 -23.81
C PRO A 129 14.77 19.23 -22.89
N PRO A 130 15.15 18.13 -22.23
CA PRO A 130 14.52 16.80 -22.26
C PRO A 130 13.20 16.70 -21.47
N LEU A 131 12.24 15.93 -22.01
CA LEU A 131 10.92 15.74 -21.41
C LEU A 131 11.01 15.23 -19.97
N SER A 132 10.14 15.78 -19.13
CA SER A 132 10.09 15.48 -17.70
C SER A 132 9.23 14.26 -17.41
N ARG A 133 9.68 13.42 -16.47
CA ARG A 133 8.98 12.22 -16.01
C ARG A 133 8.80 12.26 -14.50
N ILE A 134 7.58 12.02 -14.04
CA ILE A 134 7.30 11.80 -12.62
C ILE A 134 7.63 10.35 -12.26
N LYS A 135 8.32 10.15 -11.13
CA LYS A 135 8.60 8.87 -10.50
C LYS A 135 8.00 8.86 -9.11
N VAL A 136 7.05 7.97 -8.90
CA VAL A 136 6.46 7.74 -7.58
C VAL A 136 6.88 6.38 -7.08
N GLN A 137 7.53 6.36 -5.94
CA GLN A 137 7.91 5.14 -5.23
C GLN A 137 7.11 5.06 -3.95
N VAL A 138 6.34 3.99 -3.82
CA VAL A 138 5.54 3.72 -2.62
C VAL A 138 6.15 2.53 -1.90
N SER A 139 6.27 2.64 -0.58
CA SER A 139 6.71 1.54 0.29
C SER A 139 5.65 1.18 1.32
N ALA A 140 5.70 -0.03 1.85
CA ALA A 140 4.92 -0.44 3.02
C ALA A 140 5.73 -1.47 3.79
N THR A 141 5.62 -1.43 5.12
CA THR A 141 6.29 -2.41 5.99
C THR A 141 5.29 -3.39 6.53
N PHE A 142 5.49 -4.67 6.23
CA PHE A 142 4.72 -5.76 6.81
C PHE A 142 5.35 -6.21 8.13
N THR A 143 4.60 -6.08 9.22
CA THR A 143 4.95 -6.59 10.55
C THR A 143 3.90 -7.63 10.97
N PRO A 144 4.28 -8.89 11.24
CA PRO A 144 3.32 -9.92 11.68
C PRO A 144 2.51 -9.49 12.90
N LEU A 145 1.23 -9.85 12.97
CA LEU A 145 0.33 -9.47 14.07
C LEU A 145 0.66 -10.21 15.37
N ALA A 146 1.14 -11.44 15.26
CA ALA A 146 1.61 -12.26 16.37
C ALA A 146 3.10 -12.54 16.23
N ALA A 147 3.87 -12.17 17.25
CA ALA A 147 5.31 -12.43 17.34
C ALA A 147 5.65 -13.91 17.64
N ILE A 148 4.76 -14.85 17.31
CA ILE A 148 4.96 -16.30 17.53
C ILE A 148 6.17 -16.80 16.74
N VAL A 149 6.39 -16.22 15.54
CA VAL A 149 7.56 -16.46 14.72
C VAL A 149 8.35 -15.15 14.64
N PRO A 150 9.64 -15.13 15.02
CA PRO A 150 10.49 -13.94 14.92
C PRO A 150 10.85 -13.69 13.46
N LEU A 151 9.91 -13.17 12.69
CA LEU A 151 10.17 -12.67 11.34
C LEU A 151 10.57 -11.21 11.42
N SER A 152 11.68 -10.86 10.78
CA SER A 152 12.06 -9.46 10.56
C SER A 152 11.00 -8.76 9.70
N PRO A 153 10.72 -7.46 9.93
CA PRO A 153 9.81 -6.71 9.09
C PRO A 153 10.21 -6.75 7.61
N ILE A 154 9.25 -7.00 6.72
CA ILE A 154 9.47 -7.05 5.28
C ILE A 154 9.01 -5.73 4.68
N THR A 155 9.92 -5.02 4.00
CA THR A 155 9.55 -3.78 3.30
C THR A 155 9.24 -4.09 1.84
N ILE A 156 8.01 -3.81 1.42
CA ILE A 156 7.55 -3.94 0.04
C ILE A 156 7.66 -2.57 -0.60
N THR A 157 8.25 -2.48 -1.79
CA THR A 157 8.43 -1.19 -2.49
C THR A 157 8.08 -1.33 -3.97
N SER A 158 7.33 -0.36 -4.51
CA SER A 158 6.95 -0.31 -5.92
C SER A 158 7.23 1.07 -6.52
N PRO A 159 8.16 1.18 -7.47
CA PRO A 159 8.34 2.39 -8.28
C PRO A 159 7.44 2.36 -9.52
N ASN A 160 6.81 3.50 -9.84
CA ASN A 160 6.11 3.75 -11.09
C ASN A 160 6.56 5.08 -11.69
N ALA A 161 6.73 5.12 -13.02
CA ALA A 161 7.19 6.31 -13.71
C ALA A 161 6.30 6.64 -14.92
N ARG A 162 5.96 7.92 -15.11
CA ARG A 162 5.13 8.40 -16.23
C ARG A 162 5.64 9.73 -16.77
N THR A 163 5.65 9.87 -18.09
CA THR A 163 6.01 11.14 -18.74
C THR A 163 4.95 12.19 -18.46
N ILE A 164 5.37 13.41 -18.16
CA ILE A 164 4.50 14.56 -17.95
C ILE A 164 4.43 15.31 -19.28
N ILE A 165 3.23 15.73 -19.67
CA ILE A 165 3.03 16.66 -20.77
C ILE A 165 2.70 18.02 -20.16
N GLY A 166 3.52 19.02 -20.44
CA GLY A 166 3.27 20.37 -19.98
C GLY A 166 2.20 21.07 -20.82
N SER A 167 2.08 22.39 -20.68
CA SER A 167 1.11 23.20 -21.41
C SER A 167 1.39 23.13 -22.92
N VAL A 168 0.45 22.59 -23.69
CA VAL A 168 0.46 22.71 -25.15
C VAL A 168 -0.10 24.08 -25.50
N PRO A 169 0.64 24.97 -26.18
CA PRO A 169 0.09 26.23 -26.64
C PRO A 169 -1.03 25.95 -27.64
N ILE A 170 -2.25 26.37 -27.30
CA ILE A 170 -3.38 26.36 -28.23
C ILE A 170 -3.22 27.62 -29.06
N ALA A 171 -2.74 27.47 -30.30
CA ALA A 171 -2.80 28.56 -31.27
C ALA A 171 -4.29 28.91 -31.53
N PRO A 172 -4.67 30.20 -31.51
CA PRO A 172 -6.02 30.62 -31.85
C PRO A 172 -6.36 30.37 -33.34
#